data_AF-A0A8T8K5M5-F1
#
_entry.id   AF-A0A8T8K5M5-F1
#
_cell.length_a   1.000
_cell.length_b   1.000
_cell.length_c   1.000
_cell.angle_alpha   90.00
_cell.angle_beta   90.00
_cell.angle_gamma   90.00
#
_symmetry.space_group_name_H-M   'P 1'
#
loop_
_entity.id
_entity.type
_entity.pdbx_description
1 polymer ?
#
loop_
_entity_poly.entity_id
_entity_poly.type
_entity_poly.pdbx_seq_one_letter_code
_entity_poly.pdbx_strand_id
1 'polypeptide(L)' 'MCESNAYQSDGTLIMEDVLNIKIDGKKIELVDILNQKKNLTGTISEIDLDKHSIFIKLE' A
#
# COMPACT_ATOMS: atom_id res chain seq x y z
N MET A 1 10.72 13.07 -4.46
CA MET A 1 10.41 11.63 -4.44
C MET A 1 8.99 11.55 -3.90
N CYS A 2 8.09 10.77 -4.52
CA CYS A 2 6.67 10.74 -4.13
C CYS A 2 6.31 9.28 -3.80
N GLU A 3 6.82 8.87 -2.65
CA GLU A 3 6.54 7.62 -1.97
C GLU A 3 5.43 7.82 -0.92
N SER A 4 4.76 6.74 -0.54
CA SER A 4 3.73 6.75 0.49
C SER A 4 3.79 5.46 1.31
N ASN A 5 3.37 5.53 2.56
CA ASN A 5 3.28 4.37 3.42
C ASN A 5 1.93 3.67 3.22
N ALA A 6 1.96 2.33 3.16
CA ALA A 6 0.75 1.52 3.13
C ALA A 6 0.38 1.07 4.54
N TYR A 7 -0.87 1.29 4.92
CA TYR A 7 -1.47 0.91 6.19
C TYR A 7 -2.68 0.01 5.95
N GLN A 8 -3.02 -0.78 6.95
CA GLN A 8 -4.31 -1.43 7.06
C GLN A 8 -5.37 -0.41 7.47
N SER A 9 -6.65 -0.71 7.21
CA SER A 9 -7.77 0.16 7.63
C SER A 9 -7.85 0.44 9.14
N ASP A 10 -7.19 -0.36 9.97
CA ASP A 10 -7.07 -0.14 11.42
C ASP A 10 -5.85 0.73 11.82
N GLY A 11 -5.08 1.22 10.85
CA GLY A 11 -3.87 2.01 11.05
C GLY A 11 -2.58 1.21 11.19
N THR A 12 -2.64 -0.13 11.13
CA THR A 12 -1.43 -0.97 11.20
C THR A 12 -0.56 -0.77 9.96
N LEU A 13 0.73 -0.47 10.16
CA LEU A 13 1.68 -0.32 9.05
C LEU A 13 1.88 -1.65 8.31
N ILE A 14 1.67 -1.64 7.00
CA ILE A 14 1.87 -2.77 6.10
C ILE A 14 3.25 -2.70 5.45
N MET A 15 3.62 -1.53 4.91
CA MET A 15 4.88 -1.32 4.18
C MET A 15 5.22 0.17 4.15
N GLU A 16 6.50 0.50 4.37
CA GLU A 16 7.03 1.87 4.25
C GLU A 16 7.47 2.16 2.82
N ASP A 17 7.52 3.45 2.47
CA ASP A 17 8.12 3.96 1.23
C ASP A 17 7.65 3.24 -0.04
N VAL A 18 6.35 2.95 -0.12
CA VAL A 18 5.75 2.31 -1.29
C VAL A 18 5.83 3.24 -2.47
N LEU A 19 6.48 2.76 -3.53
CA LEU A 19 6.72 3.46 -4.78
C LEU A 19 5.79 2.96 -5.90
N ASN A 20 5.39 1.69 -5.87
CA ASN A 20 4.49 1.12 -6.88
C ASN A 20 3.45 0.21 -6.24
N ILE A 21 2.22 0.32 -6.73
CA ILE A 21 1.11 -0.56 -6.37
C ILE A 21 0.52 -1.12 -7.65
N LYS A 22 0.43 -2.45 -7.76
CA LYS A 22 -0.33 -3.13 -8.82
C LYS A 22 -1.49 -3.88 -8.22
N ILE A 23 -2.64 -3.80 -8.89
CA ILE A 23 -3.88 -4.42 -8.45
C ILE A 23 -4.36 -5.35 -9.57
N ASP A 24 -4.54 -6.63 -9.24
CA ASP A 24 -5.15 -7.65 -10.09
C ASP A 24 -6.34 -8.28 -9.35
N GLY A 25 -7.52 -7.69 -9.57
CA GLY A 25 -8.72 -8.00 -8.80
C GLY A 25 -8.52 -7.67 -7.32
N LYS A 26 -8.46 -8.71 -6.48
CA LYS A 26 -8.22 -8.59 -5.02
C LYS A 26 -6.74 -8.72 -4.65
N LYS A 27 -5.87 -9.10 -5.59
CA LYS A 27 -4.44 -9.22 -5.33
C LYS A 27 -3.78 -7.85 -5.45
N ILE A 28 -3.02 -7.47 -4.45
CA ILE A 28 -2.28 -6.20 -4.40
C ILE A 28 -0.79 -6.53 -4.27
N GLU A 29 0.03 -6.09 -5.22
CA GLU A 29 1.50 -6.10 -5.14
C GLU A 29 1.96 -4.68 -4.77
N LEU A 30 2.60 -4.53 -3.61
CA LEU A 30 3.29 -3.32 -3.18
C LEU A 30 4.79 -3.47 -3.46
N VAL A 31 5.44 -2.40 -3.93
CA VAL A 31 6.89 -2.34 -4.14
C VAL A 31 7.45 -1.07 -3.50
N ASP A 32 8.47 -1.20 -2.66
CA ASP A 32 9.14 -0.07 -2.00
C ASP A 32 10.28 0.53 -2.83
N ILE A 33 10.90 1.60 -2.32
CA ILE A 33 12.06 2.26 -2.94
C ILE A 33 13.31 1.36 -3.06
N LEU A 34 13.38 0.25 -2.30
CA LEU A 34 14.46 -0.74 -2.36
C LEU A 34 14.09 -1.94 -3.26
N ASN A 35 12.98 -1.84 -4.01
CA ASN A 35 12.44 -2.87 -4.89
C ASN A 35 12.04 -4.17 -4.14
N GLN A 36 11.81 -4.10 -2.83
CA GLN A 36 11.20 -5.17 -2.06
C GLN A 36 9.71 -5.25 -2.37
N LYS A 37 9.19 -6.48 -2.41
CA LYS A 37 7.80 -6.73 -2.79
C LYS A 37 7.00 -7.31 -1.65
N LYS A 38 5.74 -6.87 -1.51
CA LYS A 38 4.77 -7.46 -0.60
C LYS A 38 3.45 -7.72 -1.33
N ASN A 39 3.00 -8.97 -1.32
CA ASN A 39 1.75 -9.39 -1.93
C ASN A 39 0.68 -9.55 -0.85
N LEU A 40 -0.51 -9.02 -1.11
CA LEU A 40 -1.64 -8.98 -0.19
C LEU A 40 -2.93 -9.33 -0.94
N THR A 41 -3.96 -9.75 -0.21
CA THR A 41 -5.32 -9.89 -0.72
C THR A 41 -6.22 -8.89 -0.02
N GLY A 42 -6.87 -8.01 -0.77
CA GLY A 42 -7.64 -6.91 -0.22
C GLY A 42 -8.12 -5.90 -1.26
N THR A 43 -8.53 -4.74 -0.77
CA THR A 43 -8.96 -3.60 -1.58
C THR A 43 -8.38 -2.30 -1.02
N ILE A 44 -8.04 -1.35 -1.88
CA ILE A 44 -7.66 0.00 -1.42
C ILE A 44 -8.93 0.69 -0.92
N SER A 45 -8.90 1.17 0.33
CA SER A 45 -10.00 1.92 0.92
C SER A 45 -9.82 3.43 0.81
N GLU A 46 -8.58 3.94 0.87
CA GLU A 46 -8.28 5.37 0.80
C GLU A 46 -6.85 5.62 0.31
N ILE A 47 -6.64 6.73 -0.41
CA ILE A 47 -5.32 7.24 -0.80
C ILE A 47 -5.26 8.72 -0.41
N ASP A 48 -4.42 9.06 0.56
CA ASP A 48 -4.15 10.41 1.03
C ASP A 48 -2.70 10.79 0.70
N LEU A 49 -2.53 11.47 -0.44
CA LEU A 49 -1.20 11.86 -0.93
C LEU A 49 -0.60 13.05 -0.18
N ASP A 50 -1.42 13.87 0.48
CA ASP A 50 -0.95 14.98 1.32
C ASP A 50 -0.29 14.42 2.59
N LYS A 51 -0.87 13.36 3.15
CA LYS A 51 -0.30 12.62 4.29
C LYS A 51 0.61 11.46 3.90
N HIS A 52 0.94 11.30 2.63
CA HIS A 52 1.78 10.20 2.14
C HIS A 52 1.30 8.82 2.63
N SER A 53 0.00 8.57 2.60
CA SER A 53 -0.64 7.40 3.24
C SER A 53 -1.63 6.71 2.30
N ILE A 54 -1.57 5.38 2.27
CA ILE A 54 -2.46 4.51 1.50
C ILE A 54 -3.08 3.50 2.45
N PHE A 55 -4.40 3.41 2.49
CA PHE A 55 -5.11 2.49 3.38
C PHE A 55 -5.68 1.31 2.58
N ILE A 56 -5.44 0.11 3.08
CA ILE A 56 -5.84 -1.16 2.46
C ILE A 56 -6.71 -1.93 3.45
N LYS A 57 -7.87 -2.38 2.98
CA LYS A 57 -8.72 -3.33 3.69
C LYS A 57 -8.35 -4.74 3.27
N LEU A 58 -7.70 -5.49 4.17
CA LEU A 58 -7.37 -6.90 3.95
C LEU A 58 -8.62 -7.79 4.10
N GLU A 59 -8.61 -8.95 3.44
CA GLU A 59 -9.64 -10.00 3.54
C GLU A 59 -9.33 -11.05 4.60
#